data_AF-A0A3A3H3N3-F1
#
_entry.id   AF-A0A3A3H3N3-F1
#
_cell.length_a   1.000
_cell.length_b   1.000
_cell.length_c   1.000
_cell.angle_alpha   90.00
_cell.angle_beta   90.00
_cell.angle_gamma   90.00
#
_symmetry.space_group_name_H-M   'P 1'
#
loop_
_entity.id
_entity.type
_entity.pdbx_description
1 polymer ?
#
loop_
_entity_poly.entity_id
_entity_poly.type
_entity_poly.pdbx_seq_one_letter_code
_entity_poly.pdbx_strand_id
1 'polypeptide(L)' 'MHSAPTPRFAHVYDMGDRWEHEIRIESWEAGEERGRYPVCIEGAGACPSEDCGGLTDTLSVPPQPRHNG' A
#
# COMPACT_ATOMS: atom_id res chain seq x y z
N MET A 1 -5.08 -22.32 -22.99
CA MET A 1 -5.54 -22.14 -21.60
C MET A 1 -5.69 -20.65 -21.36
N HIS A 2 -6.91 -20.14 -21.18
CA HIS A 2 -7.10 -18.75 -20.73
C HIS A 2 -6.95 -18.75 -19.20
N SER A 3 -5.97 -18.01 -18.68
CA SER A 3 -5.87 -17.78 -17.24
C SER A 3 -7.01 -16.88 -16.79
N ALA A 4 -7.67 -17.21 -15.68
CA ALA A 4 -8.65 -16.32 -15.07
C ALA A 4 -7.96 -15.00 -14.65
N PRO A 5 -8.66 -13.85 -14.69
CA PRO A 5 -8.09 -12.58 -14.29
C PRO A 5 -7.75 -12.58 -12.79
N THR A 6 -6.57 -12.07 -12.44
CA THR A 6 -6.14 -11.89 -11.04
C THR A 6 -7.02 -10.84 -10.35
N PRO A 7 -7.58 -11.11 -9.16
CA PRO A 7 -8.40 -10.14 -8.42
C PRO A 7 -7.63 -8.87 -8.06
N ARG A 8 -8.31 -7.72 -8.16
CA ARG A 8 -7.78 -6.38 -7.85
C ARG A 8 -8.84 -5.56 -7.13
N PHE A 9 -8.42 -4.75 -6.16
CA PHE A 9 -9.29 -3.87 -5.38
C PHE A 9 -8.66 -2.48 -5.28
N ALA A 10 -9.49 -1.44 -5.40
CA ALA A 10 -9.10 -0.08 -5.06
C ALA A 10 -9.48 0.19 -3.60
N HIS A 11 -8.54 0.71 -2.83
CA HIS A 11 -8.76 1.13 -1.45
C HIS A 11 -8.39 2.61 -1.33
N VAL A 12 -9.39 3.45 -1.01
CA VAL A 12 -9.16 4.86 -0.72
C VAL A 12 -8.94 5.01 0.78
N TYR A 13 -7.78 5.56 1.14
CA TYR A 13 -7.38 5.85 2.51
C TYR A 13 -7.23 7.36 2.69
N ASP A 14 -7.49 7.83 3.91
CA ASP A 14 -7.57 9.25 4.28
C ASP A 14 -8.61 10.02 3.46
N MET A 15 -9.75 10.36 4.06
CA MET A 15 -10.82 11.07 3.35
C MET A 15 -10.48 12.55 3.07
N GLY A 16 -9.42 13.10 3.68
CA GLY A 16 -8.91 14.43 3.37
C GLY A 16 -8.04 14.41 2.12
N ASP A 17 -6.93 13.66 2.19
CA ASP A 17 -5.91 13.58 1.13
C ASP A 17 -6.28 12.64 -0.02
N ARG A 18 -7.22 11.71 0.21
CA ARG A 18 -7.73 10.75 -0.77
C ARG A 18 -6.63 9.91 -1.42
N TRP A 19 -5.80 9.26 -0.62
CA TRP A 19 -4.81 8.31 -1.12
C TRP A 19 -5.49 7.08 -1.72
N GLU A 20 -5.12 6.71 -2.95
CA GLU A 20 -5.67 5.54 -3.63
C GLU A 20 -4.62 4.42 -3.67
N HIS A 21 -4.87 3.33 -2.97
CA HIS A 21 -4.06 2.11 -3.00
C HIS A 21 -4.70 1.07 -3.91
N GLU A 22 -3.88 0.41 -4.72
CA GLU A 22 -4.29 -0.79 -5.43
C GLU A 22 -3.81 -2.04 -4.70
N ILE A 23 -4.75 -2.92 -4.36
CA ILE A 23 -4.48 -4.22 -3.76
C ILE A 23 -4.67 -5.29 -4.81
N ARG A 24 -3.62 -6.07 -5.07
CA ARG A 24 -3.63 -7.19 -6.03
C ARG A 24 -3.40 -8.50 -5.30
N ILE A 25 -4.12 -9.55 -5.69
CA ILE A 25 -3.82 -10.90 -5.25
C ILE A 25 -2.92 -11.56 -6.30
N GLU A 26 -1.66 -11.77 -5.94
CA GLU A 26 -0.65 -12.34 -6.84
C GLU A 26 -0.60 -13.87 -6.78
N SER A 27 -0.73 -14.44 -5.57
CA SER A 27 -0.79 -15.89 -5.35
C SER A 27 -1.72 -16.25 -4.19
N TRP A 28 -2.15 -17.51 -4.17
CA TRP A 28 -2.83 -18.13 -3.04
C TRP A 28 -1.96 -19.27 -2.54
N GLU A 29 -1.50 -19.17 -1.30
CA GLU A 29 -0.61 -20.16 -0.70
C GLU A 29 -1.21 -20.72 0.58
N ALA A 30 -0.83 -21.96 0.91
CA ALA A 30 -1.22 -22.54 2.19
C ALA A 30 -0.51 -21.80 3.31
N GLY A 31 -1.28 -21.24 4.25
CA GLY A 31 -0.71 -20.62 5.44
C GLY A 31 0.02 -21.64 6.31
N GLU A 32 1.10 -21.22 6.97
CA GLU A 32 1.79 -22.05 7.96
C GLU A 32 0.96 -22.16 9.25
N GLU A 33 0.82 -23.37 9.81
CA GLU A 33 -0.01 -23.66 10.99
C GLU A 33 0.36 -22.81 12.22
N ARG A 34 1.62 -22.39 12.33
CA ARG A 34 2.14 -21.53 13.41
C ARG A 34 2.75 -20.23 12.88
N GLY A 35 2.44 -19.87 11.63
CA GLY A 35 2.92 -18.64 11.04
C GLY A 35 2.35 -17.41 11.75
N ARG A 36 3.17 -16.37 11.90
CA ARG A 36 2.73 -15.07 12.40
C ARG A 36 2.51 -14.14 11.21
N TYR A 37 1.25 -13.84 10.92
CA TYR A 37 0.83 -12.98 9.82
C TYR A 37 0.14 -11.71 10.37
N PRO A 38 0.13 -10.59 9.61
CA PRO A 38 0.75 -10.38 8.30
C PRO A 38 2.28 -10.21 8.36
N VAL A 39 2.97 -10.48 7.25
CA VAL A 39 4.41 -10.25 7.08
C VAL A 39 4.63 -9.40 5.84
N CYS A 40 5.43 -8.34 5.96
CA CYS A 40 5.92 -7.58 4.82
C CYS A 40 7.18 -8.27 4.29
N ILE A 41 7.08 -8.82 3.07
CA ILE A 41 8.18 -9.56 2.43
C ILE A 41 9.01 -8.68 1.49
N GLU A 42 8.43 -7.58 0.98
CA GLU A 42 9.07 -6.65 0.05
C GLU A 42 8.42 -5.26 0.15
N GLY A 43 9.18 -4.22 -0.21
CA GLY A 43 8.70 -2.86 -0.38
C GLY A 43 9.75 -1.98 -1.05
N ALA A 44 9.30 -0.96 -1.78
CA ALA A 44 10.19 -0.02 -2.45
C ALA A 44 9.67 1.42 -2.33
N GLY A 45 10.60 2.38 -2.25
CA GLY A 45 10.28 3.79 -2.03
C GLY A 45 9.98 4.11 -0.56
N ALA A 46 9.87 5.41 -0.27
CA ALA A 46 9.34 5.87 1.01
C ALA A 46 7.82 5.98 0.93
N CYS A 47 7.11 5.60 2.00
CA CYS A 47 5.69 5.94 2.11
C CYS A 47 5.53 7.47 2.09
N PRO A 48 4.49 8.00 1.41
CA PRO A 48 4.13 9.40 1.57
C PRO A 48 3.94 9.72 3.05
N SER A 49 4.39 10.89 3.50
CA SER A 49 4.06 11.34 4.85
C SER A 49 2.55 11.56 4.99
N GLU A 50 2.03 11.35 6.19
CA GLU A 50 0.67 11.71 6.57
C GLU A 50 0.44 13.22 6.29
N ASP A 51 -0.77 13.57 5.84
CA ASP A 51 -1.20 14.96 5.52
C ASP A 51 -0.37 15.70 4.45
N CYS A 52 0.12 14.99 3.42
CA CYS A 52 0.85 15.62 2.31
C CYS A 52 -0.02 16.14 1.16
N GLY A 53 -1.35 16.09 1.31
CA GLY A 53 -2.31 16.59 0.33
C GLY A 53 -2.62 15.60 -0.81
N GLY A 54 -2.35 14.31 -0.61
CA GLY A 54 -2.60 13.30 -1.64
C GLY A 54 -1.66 13.39 -2.84
N LEU A 55 -1.92 12.58 -3.87
CA LEU A 55 -1.10 12.47 -5.08
C LEU A 55 -0.99 13.80 -5.87
N THR A 56 -2.00 14.66 -5.77
CA THR A 56 -2.05 15.92 -6.51
C THR A 56 -1.21 17.03 -5.87
N ASP A 57 -1.08 17.07 -4.54
CA ASP A 57 -0.29 18.10 -3.85
C ASP A 57 1.12 17.63 -3.44
N THR A 58 1.40 16.32 -3.45
CA THR A 58 2.69 15.79 -2.94
C THR A 58 3.92 16.28 -3.70
N LEU A 59 3.80 16.69 -4.96
CA LEU A 59 4.95 17.23 -5.73
C LEU A 59 5.42 18.61 -5.22
N SER A 60 4.68 19.26 -4.31
CA SER A 60 5.04 20.55 -3.73
C SER A 60 5.44 20.49 -2.25
N VAL A 61 5.32 19.34 -1.57
CA VAL A 61 5.60 19.22 -0.13
C VAL A 61 6.99 18.64 0.09
N PRO A 62 7.91 19.36 0.78
CA PRO A 62 9.23 18.82 1.09
C PRO A 62 9.12 17.60 2.01
N PRO A 63 10.01 16.60 1.88
CA PRO A 63 9.96 15.40 2.71
C PRO A 63 10.06 15.77 4.20
N GLN A 64 9.07 15.36 4.99
CA GLN A 64 9.05 15.55 6.43
C GLN A 64 10.17 14.71 7.08
N PRO A 65 10.81 15.20 8.15
CA PRO A 65 11.77 14.41 8.90
C PRO A 65 11.09 13.16 9.45
N ARG A 66 11.79 12.02 9.35
CA ARG A 66 11.32 10.70 9.81
C ARG A 66 10.80 10.80 11.25
N HIS A 67 9.50 10.60 11.45
CA HIS A 67 8.93 10.48 12.79
C HIS A 67 9.34 9.12 13.35
N ASN A 68 10.12 9.11 14.44
CA ASN A 68 10.55 7.89 15.11
C ASN A 68 9.47 7.50 16.13
N GLY A 69 8.49 6.72 15.69
CA GLY A 69 7.55 5.99 16.56
C GLY A 69 8.06 4.60 16.90
#